data_AF-V9LJI4-F1
#
_entry.id   AF-V9LJI4-F1
#
_cell.length_a   1.000
_cell.length_b   1.000
_cell.length_c   1.000
_cell.angle_alpha   90.00
_cell.angle_beta   90.00
_cell.angle_gamma   90.00
#
_symmetry.space_group_name_H-M   'P 1'
#
loop_
_entity.id
_entity.type
_entity.pdbx_description
1 polymer ?
#
loop_
_entity_poly.entity_id
_entity_poly.type
_entity_poly.pdbx_seq_one_letter_code
_entity_poly.pdbx_strand_id
1 'polypeptide(L)'
;ELREICHDVLNLLDVYLIPKASNPESKVFYLKMKGDYYRYLAEVAVGDQKSAVVEDSQKAYQDAYDISKSQMQPTHPIRLGLALNFSVFYYEILNSPDKACLLAKTAFDDAIAELDTLNEDSYKDSTLIM
;
A
#
# COMPACT_ATOMS: atom_id res chain seq x y z
N GLU A 1 8.10 18.18 -13.20
CA GLU A 1 7.07 18.26 -12.16
C GLU A 1 6.75 16.92 -11.50
N LEU A 2 5.94 16.01 -12.08
CA LEU A 2 5.54 14.75 -11.38
C LEU A 2 6.75 13.94 -10.85
N ARG A 3 7.77 13.72 -11.68
CA ARG A 3 8.97 12.97 -11.28
C ARG A 3 9.73 13.63 -10.13
N GLU A 4 9.86 14.95 -10.15
CA GLU A 4 10.56 15.72 -9.12
C GLU A 4 9.80 15.62 -7.79
N ILE A 5 8.48 15.83 -7.82
CA ILE A 5 7.63 15.70 -6.62
C ILE A 5 7.71 14.29 -6.04
N CYS A 6 7.67 13.26 -6.90
CA CYS A 6 7.80 11.88 -6.42
C CYS A 6 9.17 11.65 -5.77
N HIS A 7 10.26 12.12 -6.37
CA HIS A 7 11.59 11.97 -5.79
C HIS A 7 11.77 12.75 -4.47
N ASP A 8 11.20 13.95 -4.35
CA ASP A 8 11.22 14.73 -3.11
C ASP A 8 10.53 13.97 -1.97
N VAL A 9 9.35 13.41 -2.24
CA VAL A 9 8.61 12.63 -1.23
C VAL A 9 9.31 11.31 -0.92
N LEU A 10 9.82 10.59 -1.92
CA LEU A 10 10.59 9.36 -1.71
C LEU A 10 11.82 9.61 -0.85
N ASN A 11 12.55 10.71 -1.09
CA ASN A 11 13.70 11.10 -0.28
C ASN A 11 13.28 11.44 1.16
N LEU A 12 12.17 12.15 1.35
CA LEU A 12 11.62 12.41 2.68
C LEU A 12 11.29 11.12 3.43
N LEU A 13 10.65 10.16 2.74
CA LEU A 13 10.27 8.86 3.30
C LEU A 13 11.51 8.06 3.72
N ASP A 14 12.52 7.97 2.86
CA ASP A 14 13.69 7.12 3.10
C ASP A 14 14.68 7.69 4.11
N VAL A 15 14.89 9.01 4.10
CA VAL A 15 15.89 9.64 4.97
C VAL A 15 15.32 9.95 6.36
N TYR A 16 14.03 10.27 6.46
CA TYR A 16 13.47 10.83 7.69
C TYR A 16 12.31 10.04 8.29
N LEU A 17 11.30 9.66 7.50
CA LEU A 17 10.05 9.13 8.05
C LEU A 17 10.13 7.64 8.38
N ILE A 18 10.49 6.80 7.40
CA ILE A 18 10.59 5.35 7.59
C ILE A 18 11.61 4.97 8.67
N PRO A 19 12.83 5.57 8.74
CA PRO A 19 13.79 5.24 9.78
C PRO A 19 13.35 5.60 11.20
N LYS A 20 12.44 6.58 11.35
CA LYS A 20 11.93 7.06 12.64
C LYS A 20 10.59 6.45 13.04
N ALA A 21 9.94 5.71 12.14
CA ALA A 21 8.67 5.05 12.41
C ALA A 21 8.86 3.91 13.42
N SER A 22 8.35 4.11 14.64
CA SER A 22 8.51 3.17 15.76
C SER A 22 7.32 2.21 15.92
N ASN A 23 6.13 2.61 15.49
CA ASN A 23 4.92 1.79 15.58
C ASN A 23 4.54 1.19 14.22
N PRO A 24 3.80 0.05 14.20
CA PRO A 24 3.47 -0.65 12.96
C PRO A 24 2.61 0.20 12.02
N GLU A 25 1.64 0.94 12.55
CA GLU A 25 0.74 1.78 11.74
C GLU A 25 1.50 2.82 10.92
N SER A 26 2.38 3.60 11.56
CA SER A 26 3.20 4.61 10.90
C SER A 26 4.16 3.98 9.88
N LYS A 27 4.76 2.83 10.22
CA LYS A 27 5.69 2.13 9.32
C LYS A 27 4.97 1.62 8.07
N VAL A 28 3.80 1.00 8.23
CA VAL A 28 2.96 0.54 7.12
C VAL A 28 2.47 1.73 6.30
N PHE A 29 2.04 2.81 6.93
CA PHE A 29 1.60 4.02 6.25
C PHE A 29 2.69 4.63 5.36
N TYR A 30 3.92 4.79 5.87
CA TYR A 30 5.02 5.34 5.09
C TYR A 30 5.52 4.39 4.00
N LEU A 31 5.56 3.08 4.24
CA LEU A 31 5.90 2.10 3.21
C LEU A 31 4.84 2.02 2.11
N LYS A 32 3.55 2.06 2.48
CA LYS A 32 2.44 2.19 1.53
C LYS A 32 2.62 3.43 0.66
N MET A 33 2.89 4.57 1.29
CA MET A 33 3.12 5.84 0.59
C MET A 33 4.33 5.73 -0.35
N LYS A 34 5.42 5.10 0.08
CA LYS A 34 6.58 4.81 -0.77
C LYS A 34 6.19 4.00 -2.01
N GLY A 35 5.39 2.94 -1.83
CA GLY A 35 4.81 2.17 -2.93
C GLY A 35 3.95 3.02 -3.87
N ASP A 36 3.07 3.87 -3.33
CA ASP A 36 2.24 4.78 -4.12
C ASP A 36 3.07 5.74 -4.99
N TYR A 37 4.12 6.35 -4.45
CA TYR A 37 4.97 7.27 -5.23
C TYR A 37 5.81 6.58 -6.29
N TYR A 38 6.31 5.36 -6.03
CA TYR A 38 6.94 4.57 -7.09
C TYR A 38 5.92 4.12 -8.15
N ARG A 39 4.69 3.78 -7.76
CA ARG A 39 3.62 3.48 -8.71
C ARG A 39 3.34 4.67 -9.65
N TYR A 40 3.24 5.89 -9.11
CA TYR A 40 3.08 7.09 -9.93
C TYR A 40 4.26 7.31 -10.90
N LEU A 41 5.48 7.03 -10.45
CA LEU A 41 6.65 7.05 -11.33
C LEU A 41 6.54 5.96 -12.43
N ALA A 42 6.03 4.77 -12.11
CA ALA A 42 5.88 3.66 -13.06
C ALA A 42 4.86 3.97 -14.17
N GLU A 43 3.82 4.75 -13.86
CA GLU A 43 2.80 5.21 -14.83
C GLU A 43 3.40 6.07 -15.95
N VAL A 44 4.47 6.81 -15.66
CA VAL A 44 5.14 7.73 -16.61
C VAL A 44 6.54 7.27 -17.05
N ALA A 45 7.01 6.12 -16.56
CA ALA A 45 8.31 5.58 -16.90
C ALA A 45 8.27 4.82 -18.24
N VAL A 46 9.36 4.89 -19.01
CA VAL A 46 9.52 4.21 -20.31
C VAL A 46 10.85 3.45 -20.35
N GLY A 47 10.88 2.35 -21.11
CA GLY A 47 12.08 1.54 -21.27
C GLY A 47 12.60 0.96 -19.95
N ASP A 48 13.92 0.87 -19.81
CA ASP A 48 14.58 0.17 -18.70
C ASP A 48 14.34 0.82 -17.33
N GLN A 49 14.02 2.11 -17.29
CA GLN A 49 13.66 2.82 -16.05
C GLN A 49 12.34 2.31 -15.46
N LYS A 50 11.44 1.78 -16.29
CA LYS A 50 10.14 1.29 -15.83
C LYS A 50 10.31 0.08 -14.93
N SER A 51 11.15 -0.89 -15.32
CA SER A 51 11.34 -2.13 -14.56
C SER A 51 11.84 -1.88 -13.14
N ALA A 52 12.86 -1.02 -12.98
CA ALA A 52 13.41 -0.70 -11.66
C ALA A 52 12.37 -0.03 -10.74
N VAL A 53 11.63 0.95 -11.27
CA VAL A 53 10.60 1.66 -10.52
C VAL A 53 9.43 0.74 -10.13
N VAL A 54 9.07 -0.20 -11.01
CA VAL A 54 8.04 -1.22 -10.74
C VAL A 54 8.50 -2.17 -9.62
N GLU A 55 9.75 -2.63 -9.66
CA GLU A 55 10.32 -3.47 -8.61
C GLU A 55 10.36 -2.76 -7.26
N ASP A 56 10.77 -1.48 -7.22
CA ASP A 56 10.78 -0.67 -6.00
C ASP A 56 9.38 -0.46 -5.43
N SER A 57 8.39 -0.18 -6.29
CA SER A 57 6.98 -0.08 -5.90
C SER A 57 6.47 -1.38 -5.30
N GLN A 58 6.73 -2.51 -5.96
CA GLN A 58 6.29 -3.82 -5.51
C GLN A 58 6.92 -4.17 -4.16
N LYS A 59 8.22 -3.92 -4.00
CA LYS A 59 8.94 -4.17 -2.75
C LYS A 59 8.36 -3.36 -1.59
N ALA A 60 8.13 -2.06 -1.80
CA ALA A 60 7.58 -1.20 -0.75
C ALA A 60 6.16 -1.65 -0.32
N TYR A 61 5.30 -2.01 -1.27
CA TYR A 61 3.98 -2.56 -0.94
C TYR A 61 4.07 -3.91 -0.23
N GLN A 62 4.97 -4.81 -0.67
CA GLN A 62 5.12 -6.12 -0.03
C GLN A 62 5.62 -5.99 1.41
N ASP A 63 6.64 -5.15 1.65
CA ASP A 63 7.16 -4.87 3.00
C ASP A 63 6.05 -4.29 3.90
N ALA A 64 5.24 -3.36 3.38
CA ALA A 64 4.08 -2.83 4.09
C ALA A 64 3.05 -3.93 4.40
N TYR A 65 2.78 -4.81 3.43
CA TYR A 65 1.75 -5.85 3.52
C TYR A 65 2.12 -6.89 4.56
N ASP A 66 3.38 -7.33 4.59
CA ASP A 66 3.89 -8.31 5.54
C ASP A 66 3.85 -7.78 6.98
N ILE A 67 4.20 -6.50 7.18
CA ILE A 67 4.06 -5.85 8.50
C ILE A 67 2.58 -5.74 8.88
N SER A 68 1.71 -5.31 7.96
CA SER A 68 0.29 -5.15 8.24
C SER A 68 -0.39 -6.47 8.59
N LYS A 69 -0.03 -7.57 7.91
CA LYS A 69 -0.57 -8.91 8.19
C LYS A 69 -0.15 -9.44 9.56
N SER A 70 1.08 -9.13 9.98
CA SER A 70 1.62 -9.62 11.24
C SER A 70 1.22 -8.79 12.46
N GLN A 71 0.93 -7.50 12.29
CA GLN A 71 0.82 -6.55 13.41
C GLN A 71 -0.44 -5.69 13.42
N MET A 72 -1.35 -5.83 12.45
CA MET A 72 -2.58 -5.03 12.36
C MET A 72 -3.79 -5.91 12.13
N GLN A 73 -4.94 -5.54 12.70
CA GLN A 73 -6.20 -6.23 12.47
C GLN A 73 -6.59 -6.11 10.99
N PRO A 74 -7.21 -7.14 10.37
CA PRO A 74 -7.69 -7.09 8.98
C PRO A 74 -8.63 -5.92 8.69
N THR A 75 -9.42 -5.52 9.68
CA THR A 75 -10.35 -4.40 9.61
C THR A 75 -9.69 -3.03 9.72
N HIS A 76 -8.39 -2.95 10.01
CA HIS A 76 -7.71 -1.67 10.23
C HIS A 76 -7.68 -0.83 8.92
N PRO A 77 -8.13 0.44 8.92
CA PRO A 77 -8.24 1.26 7.70
C PRO A 77 -6.95 1.36 6.87
N ILE A 78 -5.81 1.57 7.51
CA ILE A 78 -4.50 1.59 6.82
C ILE A 78 -4.18 0.26 6.12
N ARG A 79 -4.51 -0.89 6.73
CA ARG A 79 -4.28 -2.22 6.13
C ARG A 79 -5.22 -2.45 4.94
N LEU A 80 -6.49 -2.06 5.07
CA LEU A 80 -7.45 -2.11 3.97
C LEU A 80 -7.03 -1.20 2.81
N GLY A 81 -6.67 0.05 3.10
CA GLY A 81 -6.19 0.99 2.09
C GLY A 81 -4.89 0.56 1.43
N LEU A 82 -4.01 -0.14 2.15
CA LEU A 82 -2.84 -0.80 1.56
C LEU A 82 -3.24 -1.91 0.58
N ALA A 83 -4.14 -2.81 0.98
CA ALA A 83 -4.60 -3.89 0.10
C ALA A 83 -5.29 -3.35 -1.15
N LEU A 84 -6.10 -2.30 -1.01
CA LEU A 84 -6.71 -1.60 -2.14
C LEU A 84 -5.64 -1.09 -3.11
N ASN A 85 -4.70 -0.26 -2.63
CA ASN A 85 -3.68 0.33 -3.51
C ASN A 85 -2.74 -0.72 -4.13
N PHE A 86 -2.43 -1.78 -3.38
CA PHE A 86 -1.59 -2.86 -3.90
C PHE A 86 -2.35 -3.72 -4.94
N SER A 87 -3.66 -3.90 -4.81
CA SER A 87 -4.47 -4.54 -5.85
C SER A 87 -4.51 -3.70 -7.13
N VAL A 88 -4.66 -2.37 -7.01
CA VAL A 88 -4.58 -1.43 -8.14
C VAL A 88 -3.19 -1.52 -8.80
N PHE A 89 -2.11 -1.59 -8.03
CA PHE A 89 -0.77 -1.81 -8.57
C PHE A 89 -0.67 -3.10 -9.38
N TYR A 90 -1.18 -4.24 -8.86
CA TYR A 90 -1.19 -5.49 -9.60
C TYR A 90 -1.99 -5.39 -10.90
N TYR A 91 -3.11 -4.67 -10.90
CA TYR A 91 -3.97 -4.52 -12.06
C TYR A 91 -3.36 -3.58 -13.11
N GLU A 92 -3.04 -2.35 -12.73
CA GLU A 92 -2.66 -1.28 -13.65
C GLU A 92 -1.19 -1.34 -14.06
N ILE A 93 -0.29 -1.74 -13.14
CA ILE A 93 1.15 -1.70 -13.40
C ILE A 93 1.68 -3.05 -13.85
N LEU A 94 1.29 -4.13 -13.16
CA LEU A 94 1.76 -5.48 -13.46
C LEU A 94 0.86 -6.25 -14.44
N ASN A 95 -0.25 -5.66 -14.89
CA ASN A 95 -1.23 -6.28 -15.79
C ASN A 95 -1.60 -7.71 -15.33
N SER A 96 -1.80 -7.87 -14.02
CA SER A 96 -2.03 -9.15 -13.34
C SER A 96 -3.40 -9.13 -12.64
N PRO A 97 -4.51 -9.12 -13.40
CA PRO A 97 -5.86 -8.96 -12.85
C PRO A 97 -6.25 -10.07 -11.87
N ASP A 98 -5.80 -11.31 -12.12
CA ASP A 98 -6.07 -12.44 -11.22
C ASP A 98 -5.46 -12.22 -9.82
N LYS A 99 -4.23 -11.69 -9.77
CA LYS A 99 -3.56 -11.36 -8.49
C LYS A 99 -4.23 -10.17 -7.81
N ALA A 100 -4.61 -9.15 -8.56
CA ALA A 100 -5.32 -7.99 -8.03
C ALA A 100 -6.64 -8.40 -7.38
N CYS A 101 -7.45 -9.19 -8.10
CA CYS A 101 -8.74 -9.69 -7.61
C CYS A 101 -8.56 -10.59 -6.38
N LEU A 102 -7.58 -11.51 -6.41
CA LEU A 102 -7.29 -12.37 -5.25
C LEU A 102 -6.91 -11.54 -4.02
N LEU A 103 -6.00 -10.57 -4.16
CA LEU A 103 -5.56 -9.73 -3.05
C LEU A 103 -6.73 -8.92 -2.46
N ALA A 104 -7.51 -8.25 -3.32
CA ALA A 104 -8.66 -7.45 -2.90
C ALA A 104 -9.72 -8.32 -2.21
N LYS A 105 -10.05 -9.48 -2.81
CA LYS A 105 -11.02 -10.41 -2.25
C LYS A 105 -10.58 -10.94 -0.89
N THR A 106 -9.32 -11.37 -0.76
CA THR A 106 -8.81 -11.86 0.53
C THR A 106 -8.87 -10.76 1.60
N ALA A 107 -8.49 -9.52 1.27
CA ALA A 107 -8.57 -8.42 2.24
C ALA A 107 -10.03 -8.13 2.66
N PHE A 108 -10.97 -8.19 1.72
CA PHE A 108 -12.39 -8.02 1.99
C PHE A 108 -12.94 -9.15 2.87
N ASP A 109 -12.70 -10.40 2.48
CA ASP A 109 -13.17 -11.59 3.21
C ASP A 109 -12.60 -11.63 4.64
N ASP A 110 -11.29 -11.33 4.81
CA ASP A 110 -10.64 -11.25 6.12
C ASP A 110 -11.28 -10.16 7.00
N ALA A 111 -11.61 -8.99 6.42
CA ALA A 111 -12.21 -7.88 7.16
C ALA A 111 -13.68 -8.15 7.54
N ILE A 112 -14.46 -8.79 6.66
CA ILE A 112 -15.83 -9.23 6.97
C ILE A 112 -15.84 -10.20 8.14
N ALA A 113 -14.90 -11.15 8.18
CA ALA A 113 -14.82 -12.15 9.25
C ALA A 113 -14.59 -11.55 10.64
N GLU A 114 -14.03 -10.34 10.72
CA GLU A 114 -13.70 -9.66 11.97
C GLU A 114 -14.45 -8.33 12.16
N LEU A 115 -15.46 -8.04 11.31
CA LEU A 115 -16.15 -6.75 11.27
C LEU A 115 -16.88 -6.40 12.59
N ASP A 116 -17.35 -7.42 13.31
CA ASP A 116 -18.02 -7.28 14.61
C ASP A 116 -17.09 -6.80 15.74
N THR A 117 -15.77 -6.74 15.50
CA THR A 117 -14.77 -6.31 16.49
C THR A 117 -14.44 -4.81 16.43
N LEU A 118 -15.00 -4.09 15.46
CA LEU A 118 -14.71 -2.67 15.24
C LEU A 118 -15.41 -1.75 16.25
N ASN A 119 -14.70 -0.69 16.66
CA ASN A 119 -15.30 0.43 17.37
C ASN A 119 -15.97 1.42 16.39
N GLU A 120 -16.91 2.25 16.88
CA GLU A 120 -17.69 3.17 16.02
C GLU A 120 -16.81 4.13 15.19
N ASP A 121 -15.67 4.57 15.74
CA ASP A 121 -14.77 5.51 15.06
C ASP A 121 -14.08 4.88 13.85
N SER A 122 -13.60 3.63 13.97
CA SER A 122 -12.93 2.92 12.86
C SER A 122 -13.92 2.32 11.87
N TYR A 123 -15.16 2.10 12.30
CA TYR A 123 -16.20 1.46 11.48
C TYR A 123 -16.48 2.19 10.17
N LYS A 124 -16.58 3.53 10.21
CA LYS A 124 -16.88 4.34 9.02
C LYS A 124 -15.74 4.31 8.00
N ASP A 125 -14.50 4.42 8.48
CA ASP A 125 -13.34 4.43 7.60
C ASP A 125 -13.12 3.05 6.97
N SER A 126 -13.28 1.97 7.73
CA SER A 126 -13.15 0.60 7.21
C SER A 126 -14.25 0.26 6.21
N THR A 127 -15.51 0.61 6.50
CA THR A 127 -16.64 0.34 5.60
C THR A 127 -16.63 1.17 4.31
N LEU A 128 -15.98 2.32 4.29
CA LEU A 128 -15.79 3.10 3.07
C LEU A 128 -14.76 2.48 2.11
N ILE A 129 -13.77 1.77 2.65
CA ILE A 129 -12.69 1.16 1.86
C ILE A 129 -13.07 -0.21 1.32
N MET A 130 -13.91 -0.96 2.07
CA MET A 130 -14.47 -2.26 1.67
C MET A 130 -15.48 -2.13 0.54
#